data_AF-A0A918WKY6-F1
#
_entry.id   AF-A0A918WKY6-F1
#
_cell.length_a   1.000
_cell.length_b   1.000
_cell.length_c   1.000
_cell.angle_alpha   90.00
_cell.angle_beta   90.00
_cell.angle_gamma   90.00
#
_symmetry.space_group_name_H-M   'P 1'
#
loop_
_entity.id
_entity.type
_entity.pdbx_description
1 polymer ?
#
loop_
_entity_poly.entity_id
_entity_poly.type
_entity_poly.pdbx_seq_one_letter_code
_entity_poly.pdbx_strand_id
1 'polypeptide(L)'
;MKISLLLLTVLLFSPSLQAIPNSVFGGIANVESPFNGRDLTDSLIAAAAGGVGELPGEWQDEASVPGTRSAYLLARPKVFGQEALLVRGLWRKEKLEEIQITFNDAGSYFGYFSEEAPENLSARAKVDFFREKMALRQQEFAELHEKSYESIREQLEQRGTGRTREIRFGKSRSIRAEVEQFEWDGVTARLFHGKDRLVRVSLSSSESLPETWMDREVAELDSRAYSNWLKDRVEKKQNGDLLLSELAVVPQGYRPYCGLNTLVMSGRYLGLHLDEDWLACAGQFQNTGSAAGSQMLSLYNSVASEAGLKMKRLNRFDTAMVKRSLREGLPVIVWRRWDRERDQLHSSITRQVASGAEADWGPIEPSALPTEKAPLHASVIVGFNDEREEFLFLESWAGLETPRRMLVRELDSTAYLTFCFQK
;
A
#
# COMPACT_ATOMS: atom_id res chain seq x y z
N MET A 1 -9.93 35.84 -30.10
CA MET A 1 -9.66 34.42 -30.42
C MET A 1 -9.69 33.62 -29.13
N LYS A 2 -10.70 32.74 -28.99
CA LYS A 2 -10.85 31.85 -27.83
C LYS A 2 -9.93 30.65 -28.03
N ILE A 3 -9.02 30.40 -27.08
CA ILE A 3 -8.22 29.18 -27.04
C ILE A 3 -9.07 28.13 -26.31
N SER A 4 -9.63 27.19 -27.06
CA SER A 4 -10.31 26.02 -26.51
C SER A 4 -9.27 25.05 -25.95
N LEU A 5 -9.33 24.83 -24.65
CA LEU A 5 -8.57 23.79 -23.95
C LEU A 5 -9.22 22.43 -24.26
N LEU A 6 -8.58 21.62 -25.11
CA LEU A 6 -9.03 20.26 -25.41
C LEU A 6 -8.62 19.35 -24.24
N LEU A 7 -9.54 19.10 -23.31
CA LEU A 7 -9.39 18.04 -22.31
C LEU A 7 -9.57 16.69 -23.04
N LEU A 8 -8.46 16.03 -23.37
CA LEU A 8 -8.48 14.68 -23.95
C LEU A 8 -8.57 13.68 -22.79
N THR A 9 -9.79 13.31 -22.39
CA THR A 9 -10.03 12.22 -21.46
C THR A 9 -9.78 10.89 -22.19
N VAL A 10 -8.57 10.37 -22.11
CA VAL A 10 -8.25 9.03 -22.62
C VAL A 10 -8.86 8.01 -21.66
N LEU A 11 -10.08 7.55 -22.00
CA LEU A 11 -10.66 6.33 -21.43
C LEU A 11 -9.86 5.14 -21.99
N LEU A 12 -8.89 4.67 -21.22
CA LEU A 12 -8.21 3.40 -21.49
C LEU A 12 -9.21 2.28 -21.25
N PHE A 13 -9.83 1.79 -22.33
CA PHE A 13 -10.38 0.43 -22.37
C PHE A 13 -9.21 -0.54 -22.18
N SER A 14 -8.91 -0.86 -20.93
CA SER A 14 -7.98 -1.93 -20.62
C SER A 14 -8.74 -3.24 -20.86
N PRO A 15 -8.27 -4.15 -21.74
CA PRO A 15 -8.80 -5.50 -21.76
C PRO A 15 -8.69 -6.06 -20.34
N SER A 16 -9.71 -6.80 -19.93
CA SER A 16 -9.82 -7.42 -18.60
C SER A 16 -8.49 -8.09 -18.23
N LEU A 17 -7.67 -7.36 -17.47
CA LEU A 17 -6.60 -7.95 -16.70
C LEU A 17 -7.29 -9.02 -15.88
N GLN A 18 -6.96 -10.30 -16.13
CA GLN A 18 -7.39 -11.39 -15.26
C GLN A 18 -6.92 -11.01 -13.86
N ALA A 19 -7.85 -10.44 -13.09
CA ALA A 19 -7.57 -9.82 -11.82
C ALA A 19 -7.21 -10.94 -10.87
N ILE A 20 -6.03 -10.85 -10.26
CA ILE A 20 -5.73 -11.71 -9.13
C ILE A 20 -6.69 -11.27 -8.01
N PRO A 21 -7.48 -12.19 -7.42
CA PRO A 21 -8.33 -11.86 -6.28
C PRO A 21 -7.52 -11.08 -5.25
N ASN A 22 -8.13 -10.10 -4.59
CA ASN A 22 -7.46 -9.39 -3.49
C ASN A 22 -6.91 -10.45 -2.52
N SER A 23 -5.61 -10.55 -2.35
CA SER A 23 -5.05 -11.65 -1.53
C SER A 23 -5.51 -11.54 -0.08
N VAL A 24 -5.70 -10.31 0.41
CA VAL A 24 -6.19 -10.02 1.76
C VAL A 24 -7.71 -10.19 1.82
N PHE A 25 -8.47 -9.36 1.09
CA PHE A 25 -9.93 -9.41 1.19
C PHE A 25 -10.57 -10.64 0.55
N GLY A 26 -9.96 -11.19 -0.50
CA GLY A 26 -10.36 -12.46 -1.12
C GLY A 26 -10.00 -13.65 -0.24
N GLY A 27 -8.89 -13.60 0.51
CA GLY A 27 -8.60 -14.57 1.56
C GLY A 27 -9.70 -14.55 2.64
N ILE A 28 -10.03 -13.37 3.17
CA ILE A 28 -11.07 -13.22 4.20
C ILE A 28 -12.48 -13.57 3.65
N ALA A 29 -12.80 -13.21 2.41
CA ALA A 29 -14.10 -13.49 1.80
C ALA A 29 -14.40 -14.98 1.66
N ASN A 30 -13.37 -15.80 1.47
CA ASN A 30 -13.50 -17.20 1.14
C ASN A 30 -13.29 -18.12 2.36
N VAL A 31 -12.97 -17.58 3.54
CA VAL A 31 -12.77 -18.35 4.77
C VAL A 31 -14.07 -18.40 5.58
N GLU A 32 -14.59 -19.61 5.78
CA GLU A 32 -15.62 -19.86 6.78
C GLU A 32 -14.98 -19.85 8.18
N SER A 33 -15.25 -18.80 8.94
CA SER A 33 -14.74 -18.62 10.30
C SER A 33 -15.88 -18.58 11.31
N PRO A 34 -15.76 -19.24 12.48
CA PRO A 34 -16.76 -19.16 13.55
C PRO A 34 -16.88 -17.76 14.16
N PHE A 35 -15.98 -16.84 13.79
CA PHE A 35 -15.98 -15.46 14.23
C PHE A 35 -16.69 -14.51 13.24
N ASN A 36 -17.14 -15.00 12.08
CA ASN A 36 -17.94 -14.22 11.14
C ASN A 36 -19.25 -13.75 11.80
N GLY A 37 -19.49 -12.44 11.80
CA GLY A 37 -20.67 -11.80 12.41
C GLY A 37 -20.70 -11.80 13.95
N ARG A 38 -19.74 -12.46 14.62
CA ARG A 38 -19.63 -12.46 16.08
C ARG A 38 -19.06 -11.11 16.54
N ASP A 39 -19.65 -10.54 17.58
CA ASP A 39 -19.10 -9.33 18.20
C ASP A 39 -17.86 -9.65 19.03
N LEU A 40 -16.73 -9.07 18.65
CA LEU A 40 -15.42 -9.24 19.28
C LEU A 40 -14.94 -8.00 20.04
N THR A 41 -15.79 -6.99 20.21
CA THR A 41 -15.44 -5.69 20.80
C THR A 41 -14.67 -5.85 22.11
N ASP A 42 -15.26 -6.53 23.09
CA ASP A 42 -14.67 -6.62 24.43
C ASP A 42 -13.40 -7.49 24.43
N SER A 43 -13.32 -8.51 23.56
CA SER A 43 -12.12 -9.33 23.41
C SER A 43 -10.95 -8.55 22.83
N LEU A 44 -11.19 -7.72 21.80
CA LEU A 44 -10.16 -6.88 21.19
C LEU A 44 -9.71 -5.75 22.14
N ILE A 45 -10.64 -5.12 22.86
CA ILE A 45 -10.29 -4.12 23.88
C ILE A 45 -9.43 -4.73 24.99
N ALA A 46 -9.83 -5.89 25.52
CA ALA A 46 -9.07 -6.57 26.57
C ALA A 46 -7.65 -6.95 26.11
N ALA A 47 -7.49 -7.39 24.86
CA ALA A 47 -6.18 -7.66 24.28
C ALA A 47 -5.34 -6.37 24.15
N ALA A 48 -5.93 -5.28 23.67
CA ALA A 48 -5.25 -3.98 23.54
C ALA A 48 -4.79 -3.38 24.89
N ALA A 49 -5.50 -3.67 25.99
CA ALA A 49 -5.15 -3.25 27.35
C ALA A 49 -3.87 -3.92 27.91
N GLY A 50 -3.23 -4.82 27.16
CA GLY A 50 -2.08 -5.59 27.64
C GLY A 50 -2.45 -6.98 28.15
N GLY A 51 -3.64 -7.49 27.79
CA GLY A 51 -4.04 -8.85 28.09
C GLY A 51 -3.06 -9.87 27.49
N VAL A 52 -2.46 -10.70 28.35
CA VAL A 52 -1.75 -11.91 27.93
C VAL A 52 -2.82 -12.95 27.60
N GLY A 53 -3.24 -12.98 26.33
CA GLY A 53 -4.23 -13.92 25.84
C GLY A 53 -4.13 -14.07 24.33
N GLU A 54 -4.40 -15.27 23.82
CA GLU A 54 -4.50 -15.48 22.38
C GLU A 54 -5.65 -14.65 21.81
N LEU A 55 -5.36 -13.85 20.79
CA LEU A 55 -6.39 -13.16 20.03
C LEU A 55 -7.28 -14.21 19.34
N PRO A 56 -8.61 -14.00 19.29
CA PRO A 56 -9.52 -14.97 18.72
C PRO A 56 -9.24 -15.19 17.21
N GLY A 57 -9.43 -16.43 16.77
CA GLY A 57 -9.42 -16.79 15.34
C GLY A 57 -8.04 -17.04 14.75
N GLU A 58 -8.05 -17.31 13.45
CA GLU A 58 -6.83 -17.56 12.67
C GLU A 58 -6.30 -16.25 12.09
N TRP A 59 -4.99 -16.06 12.17
CA TRP A 59 -4.33 -14.83 11.73
C TRP A 59 -3.34 -15.14 10.61
N GLN A 60 -3.40 -14.36 9.53
CA GLN A 60 -2.48 -14.48 8.40
C GLN A 60 -1.48 -13.33 8.41
N ASP A 61 -0.19 -13.69 8.36
CA ASP A 61 0.90 -12.72 8.33
C ASP A 61 0.84 -11.83 7.07
N GLU A 62 1.22 -10.58 7.24
CA GLU A 62 1.39 -9.62 6.16
C GLU A 62 2.72 -8.87 6.30
N ALA A 63 3.14 -8.18 5.23
CA ALA A 63 4.32 -7.33 5.24
C ALA A 63 4.28 -6.34 6.41
N SER A 64 5.33 -6.28 7.21
CA SER A 64 5.40 -5.41 8.39
C SER A 64 6.60 -4.46 8.31
N VAL A 65 6.68 -3.54 9.25
CA VAL A 65 7.88 -2.75 9.51
C VAL A 65 8.95 -3.66 10.13
N PRO A 66 10.25 -3.43 9.87
CA PRO A 66 11.30 -4.21 10.50
C PRO A 66 11.19 -4.22 12.03
N GLY A 67 11.42 -5.39 12.63
CA GLY A 67 11.32 -5.58 14.08
C GLY A 67 9.90 -5.80 14.61
N THR A 68 8.88 -5.71 13.76
CA THR A 68 7.48 -6.00 14.10
C THR A 68 6.91 -7.13 13.26
N ARG A 69 5.83 -7.74 13.75
CA ARG A 69 4.97 -8.67 13.00
C ARG A 69 3.61 -8.00 12.81
N SER A 70 3.09 -8.02 11.59
CA SER A 70 1.71 -7.63 11.29
C SER A 70 0.97 -8.85 10.77
N ALA A 71 -0.29 -9.00 11.17
CA ALA A 71 -1.16 -10.06 10.67
C ALA A 71 -2.61 -9.59 10.69
N TYR A 72 -3.42 -10.13 9.80
CA TYR A 72 -4.86 -9.88 9.79
C TYR A 72 -5.68 -11.11 10.15
N LEU A 73 -6.81 -10.88 10.82
CA LEU A 73 -7.76 -11.91 11.20
C LEU A 73 -8.49 -12.44 9.96
N LEU A 74 -8.52 -13.76 9.80
CA LEU A 74 -9.29 -14.46 8.77
C LEU A 74 -10.76 -14.61 9.18
N ALA A 75 -11.40 -13.48 9.46
CA ALA A 75 -12.82 -13.40 9.79
C ALA A 75 -13.39 -12.00 9.51
N ARG A 76 -14.73 -11.90 9.43
CA ARG A 76 -15.47 -10.64 9.39
C ARG A 76 -16.32 -10.48 10.66
N PRO A 77 -15.71 -10.17 11.80
CA PRO A 77 -16.44 -9.99 13.04
C PRO A 77 -17.24 -8.70 13.05
N LYS A 78 -18.11 -8.57 14.05
CA LYS A 78 -18.58 -7.26 14.47
C LYS A 78 -17.63 -6.67 15.49
N VAL A 79 -17.41 -5.37 15.43
CA VAL A 79 -16.66 -4.60 16.43
C VAL A 79 -17.41 -3.28 16.62
N PHE A 80 -17.66 -2.89 17.86
CA PHE A 80 -18.58 -1.83 18.25
C PHE A 80 -19.96 -1.99 17.59
N GLY A 81 -20.46 -3.23 17.51
CA GLY A 81 -21.74 -3.55 16.86
C GLY A 81 -21.78 -3.43 15.33
N GLN A 82 -20.71 -2.94 14.69
CA GLN A 82 -20.59 -2.75 13.25
C GLN A 82 -19.75 -3.85 12.60
N GLU A 83 -20.05 -4.22 11.36
CA GLU A 83 -19.24 -5.19 10.63
C GLU A 83 -17.86 -4.62 10.31
N ALA A 84 -16.81 -5.31 10.75
CA ALA A 84 -15.44 -4.97 10.40
C ALA A 84 -15.09 -5.58 9.03
N LEU A 85 -14.55 -4.75 8.14
CA LEU A 85 -13.97 -5.22 6.87
C LEU A 85 -12.66 -5.96 7.10
N LEU A 86 -11.87 -5.47 8.06
CA LEU A 86 -10.54 -5.98 8.35
C LEU A 86 -10.13 -5.66 9.78
N VAL A 87 -9.58 -6.67 10.47
CA VAL A 87 -8.92 -6.51 11.76
C VAL A 87 -7.47 -6.91 11.60
N ARG A 88 -6.55 -5.98 11.86
CA ARG A 88 -5.09 -6.20 11.87
C ARG A 88 -4.56 -6.10 13.30
N GLY A 89 -3.57 -6.92 13.62
CA GLY A 89 -2.77 -6.77 14.82
C GLY A 89 -1.34 -6.41 14.45
N LEU A 90 -0.71 -5.62 15.31
CA LEU A 90 0.71 -5.30 15.24
C LEU A 90 1.37 -5.79 16.54
N TRP A 91 2.36 -6.65 16.40
CA TRP A 91 3.12 -7.20 17.52
C TRP A 91 4.58 -6.79 17.43
N ARG A 92 5.18 -6.55 18.58
CA ARG A 92 6.63 -6.52 18.74
C ARG A 92 7.05 -7.67 19.62
N LYS A 93 7.87 -8.56 19.05
CA LYS A 93 8.14 -9.87 19.65
C LYS A 93 6.79 -10.57 19.90
N GLU A 94 6.49 -10.90 21.16
CA GLU A 94 5.24 -11.56 21.55
C GLU A 94 4.19 -10.58 22.12
N LYS A 95 4.51 -9.29 22.25
CA LYS A 95 3.60 -8.28 22.80
C LYS A 95 2.80 -7.61 21.69
N LEU A 96 1.47 -7.64 21.82
CA LEU A 96 0.56 -6.86 20.98
C LEU A 96 0.73 -5.36 21.31
N GLU A 97 1.04 -4.55 20.31
CA GLU A 97 1.19 -3.09 20.44
C GLU A 97 -0.07 -2.35 19.99
N GLU A 98 -0.70 -2.81 18.92
CA GLU A 98 -1.88 -2.15 18.34
C GLU A 98 -2.82 -3.17 17.65
N ILE A 99 -4.11 -2.91 17.72
CA ILE A 99 -5.13 -3.53 16.89
C ILE A 99 -5.74 -2.44 16.00
N GLN A 100 -5.82 -2.67 14.70
CA GLN A 100 -6.46 -1.77 13.76
C GLN A 100 -7.72 -2.42 13.18
N ILE A 101 -8.87 -1.76 13.31
CA ILE A 101 -10.16 -2.23 12.80
C ILE A 101 -10.66 -1.27 11.73
N THR A 102 -10.78 -1.75 10.50
CA THR A 102 -11.29 -0.97 9.36
C THR A 102 -12.75 -1.31 9.12
N PHE A 103 -13.61 -0.29 9.11
CA PHE A 103 -15.06 -0.43 8.92
C PHE A 103 -15.49 -0.08 7.50
N ASN A 104 -14.87 0.94 6.92
CA ASN A 104 -15.07 1.27 5.51
C ASN A 104 -13.73 1.61 4.86
N ASP A 105 -13.54 1.13 3.64
CA ASP A 105 -12.45 1.51 2.75
C ASP A 105 -12.98 1.65 1.32
N ALA A 106 -12.79 2.83 0.73
CA ALA A 106 -13.19 3.10 -0.64
C ALA A 106 -12.40 2.26 -1.65
N GLY A 107 -11.13 1.93 -1.39
CA GLY A 107 -10.34 1.10 -2.29
C GLY A 107 -11.02 -0.24 -2.55
N SER A 108 -11.50 -0.88 -1.49
CA SER A 108 -12.18 -2.17 -1.51
C SER A 108 -13.62 -2.05 -2.04
N TYR A 109 -14.34 -0.97 -1.72
CA TYR A 109 -15.71 -0.77 -2.22
C TYR A 109 -15.78 -0.51 -3.73
N PHE A 110 -14.88 0.33 -4.27
CA PHE A 110 -14.90 0.73 -5.67
C PHE A 110 -14.05 -0.17 -6.57
N GLY A 111 -12.88 -0.62 -6.09
CA GLY A 111 -11.99 -1.48 -6.85
C GLY A 111 -11.60 -0.93 -8.24
N TYR A 112 -11.16 -1.82 -9.12
CA TYR A 112 -11.31 -1.59 -10.56
C TYR A 112 -12.80 -1.70 -10.90
N PHE A 113 -13.41 -0.57 -11.24
CA PHE A 113 -14.82 -0.56 -11.63
C PHE A 113 -15.03 -1.43 -12.87
N SER A 114 -15.75 -2.55 -12.72
CA SER A 114 -15.86 -3.61 -13.72
C SER A 114 -17.29 -3.84 -14.23
N GLU A 115 -18.16 -2.83 -14.16
CA GLU A 115 -19.51 -2.96 -14.72
C GLU A 115 -19.45 -2.96 -16.25
N GLU A 116 -20.21 -3.85 -16.88
CA GLU A 116 -20.36 -3.89 -18.33
C GLU A 116 -21.49 -2.94 -18.75
N ALA A 117 -21.20 -2.02 -19.67
CA ALA A 117 -22.25 -1.21 -20.28
C ALA A 117 -23.04 -2.06 -21.28
N PRO A 118 -24.36 -1.85 -21.41
CA PRO A 118 -25.17 -2.55 -22.42
C PRO A 118 -24.56 -2.42 -23.83
N GLU A 119 -24.49 -3.54 -24.54
CA GLU A 119 -23.77 -3.64 -25.82
C GLU A 119 -24.32 -2.67 -26.88
N ASN A 120 -25.62 -2.38 -26.81
CA ASN A 120 -26.37 -1.53 -27.74
C ASN A 120 -26.16 -0.02 -27.55
N LEU A 121 -25.38 0.41 -26.57
CA LEU A 121 -25.12 1.83 -26.34
C LEU A 121 -24.05 2.38 -27.29
N SER A 122 -24.26 3.61 -27.79
CA SER A 122 -23.20 4.37 -28.47
C SER A 122 -22.04 4.67 -27.51
N ALA A 123 -20.84 4.97 -28.03
CA ALA A 123 -19.68 5.29 -27.18
C ALA A 123 -19.97 6.44 -26.19
N ARG A 124 -20.69 7.48 -26.63
CA ARG A 124 -21.10 8.59 -25.75
C ARG A 124 -22.10 8.15 -24.68
N ALA A 125 -23.09 7.34 -25.06
CA ALA A 125 -24.07 6.81 -24.13
C ALA A 125 -23.43 5.86 -23.09
N LYS A 126 -22.38 5.10 -23.46
CA LYS A 126 -21.60 4.30 -22.51
C LYS A 126 -20.87 5.17 -21.48
N VAL A 127 -20.32 6.31 -21.90
CA VAL A 127 -19.67 7.26 -20.98
C VAL A 127 -20.68 7.83 -19.99
N ASP A 128 -21.85 8.25 -20.46
CA ASP A 128 -22.89 8.80 -19.60
C ASP A 128 -23.46 7.72 -18.65
N PHE A 129 -23.68 6.49 -19.14
CA PHE A 129 -24.07 5.34 -18.33
C PHE A 129 -23.10 5.07 -17.18
N PHE A 130 -21.79 5.00 -17.47
CA PHE A 130 -20.80 4.77 -16.42
C PHE A 130 -20.68 5.94 -15.44
N ARG A 131 -20.85 7.18 -15.92
CA ARG A 131 -20.87 8.37 -15.05
C ARG A 131 -22.03 8.30 -14.05
N GLU A 132 -23.24 7.98 -14.53
CA GLU A 132 -24.43 7.86 -13.68
C GLU A 132 -24.29 6.72 -12.66
N LYS A 133 -23.82 5.54 -13.10
CA LYS A 133 -23.54 4.41 -12.20
C LYS A 133 -22.50 4.75 -11.14
N MET A 134 -21.45 5.46 -11.52
CA MET A 134 -20.43 5.88 -10.56
C MET A 134 -20.94 6.92 -9.56
N ALA A 135 -21.79 7.86 -10.01
CA ALA A 135 -22.42 8.80 -9.10
C ALA A 135 -23.31 8.11 -8.05
N LEU A 136 -24.11 7.11 -8.48
CA LEU A 136 -24.94 6.32 -7.56
C LEU A 136 -24.09 5.57 -6.52
N ARG A 137 -23.05 4.86 -6.96
CA ARG A 137 -22.15 4.14 -6.05
C ARG A 137 -21.40 5.07 -5.10
N GLN A 138 -21.05 6.28 -5.55
CA GLN A 138 -20.45 7.30 -4.70
C GLN A 138 -21.42 7.76 -3.61
N GLN A 139 -22.68 7.97 -3.96
CA GLN A 139 -23.71 8.32 -2.98
C GLN A 139 -23.92 7.20 -1.96
N GLU A 140 -24.09 5.95 -2.42
CA GLU A 140 -24.24 4.78 -1.55
C GLU A 140 -23.07 4.64 -0.57
N PHE A 141 -21.84 4.81 -1.06
CA PHE A 141 -20.65 4.75 -0.22
C PHE A 141 -20.61 5.90 0.80
N ALA A 142 -20.95 7.13 0.39
CA ALA A 142 -20.98 8.27 1.30
C ALA A 142 -21.98 8.08 2.44
N GLU A 143 -23.18 7.57 2.13
CA GLU A 143 -24.20 7.25 3.15
C GLU A 143 -23.72 6.15 4.12
N LEU A 144 -23.12 5.08 3.59
CA LEU A 144 -22.54 3.99 4.39
C LEU A 144 -21.38 4.50 5.27
N HIS A 145 -20.52 5.34 4.70
CA HIS A 145 -19.33 5.90 5.34
C HIS A 145 -19.70 6.81 6.52
N GLU A 146 -20.60 7.77 6.29
CA GLU A 146 -21.06 8.68 7.34
C GLU A 146 -21.75 7.91 8.47
N LYS A 147 -22.67 7.00 8.13
CA LYS A 147 -23.37 6.18 9.12
C LYS A 147 -22.41 5.35 9.97
N SER A 148 -21.38 4.78 9.35
CA SER A 148 -20.37 3.99 10.07
C SER A 148 -19.52 4.89 10.97
N TYR A 149 -19.08 6.05 10.48
CA TYR A 149 -18.33 7.01 11.26
C TYR A 149 -19.11 7.49 12.49
N GLU A 150 -20.35 7.96 12.31
CA GLU A 150 -21.21 8.43 13.41
C GLU A 150 -21.47 7.32 14.43
N SER A 151 -21.82 6.12 13.97
CA SER A 151 -22.11 5.00 14.85
C SER A 151 -20.88 4.55 15.65
N ILE A 152 -19.71 4.46 15.01
CA ILE A 152 -18.47 4.08 15.70
C ILE A 152 -18.07 5.16 16.69
N ARG A 153 -18.13 6.43 16.29
CA ARG A 153 -17.86 7.56 17.18
C ARG A 153 -18.75 7.52 18.43
N GLU A 154 -20.06 7.32 18.27
CA GLU A 154 -21.00 7.22 19.38
C GLU A 154 -20.64 6.05 20.32
N GLN A 155 -20.30 4.87 19.78
CA GLN A 155 -19.90 3.72 20.59
C GLN A 155 -18.59 3.96 21.36
N LEU A 156 -17.64 4.69 20.78
CA LEU A 156 -16.41 5.08 21.46
C LEU A 156 -16.68 6.13 22.55
N GLU A 157 -17.56 7.10 22.29
CA GLU A 157 -17.98 8.12 23.28
C GLU A 157 -18.72 7.51 24.46
N GLN A 158 -19.59 6.52 24.24
CA GLN A 158 -20.33 5.82 25.29
C GLN A 158 -19.41 5.00 26.22
N ARG A 159 -18.28 4.52 25.70
CA ARG A 159 -17.29 3.73 26.47
C ARG A 159 -16.22 4.59 27.15
N GLY A 160 -15.86 5.71 26.52
CA GLY A 160 -14.82 6.62 27.02
C GLY A 160 -15.17 7.23 28.37
N THR A 161 -14.17 7.37 29.24
CA THR A 161 -14.33 7.99 30.57
C THR A 161 -14.12 9.50 30.56
N GLY A 162 -13.91 10.12 29.39
CA GLY A 162 -13.51 11.52 29.26
C GLY A 162 -13.93 12.17 27.94
N ARG A 163 -13.63 13.46 27.79
CA ARG A 163 -13.90 14.21 26.54
C ARG A 163 -13.00 13.73 25.42
N THR A 164 -13.58 13.51 24.25
CA THR A 164 -12.88 13.30 22.97
C THR A 164 -11.78 14.34 22.78
N ARG A 165 -10.57 13.90 22.42
CA ARG A 165 -9.45 14.78 22.10
C ARG A 165 -9.11 14.68 20.62
N GLU A 166 -9.06 15.81 19.94
CA GLU A 166 -8.50 15.86 18.58
C GLU A 166 -6.98 15.95 18.67
N ILE A 167 -6.30 15.01 18.01
CA ILE A 167 -4.84 14.98 17.92
C ILE A 167 -4.40 14.95 16.46
N ARG A 168 -3.11 15.22 16.24
CA ARG A 168 -2.47 15.07 14.93
C ARG A 168 -1.48 13.93 14.99
N PHE A 169 -1.62 12.97 14.08
CA PHE A 169 -0.72 11.81 13.98
C PHE A 169 0.14 11.91 12.72
N GLY A 170 1.46 11.88 12.88
CA GLY A 170 2.43 12.06 11.78
C GLY A 170 2.99 13.49 11.68
N LYS A 171 4.23 13.61 11.19
CA LYS A 171 4.95 14.90 11.12
C LYS A 171 4.69 15.63 9.80
N SER A 172 4.59 14.89 8.70
CA SER A 172 4.56 15.41 7.34
C SER A 172 3.14 15.79 6.92
N ARG A 173 2.95 17.08 6.58
CA ARG A 173 1.62 17.69 6.37
C ARG A 173 0.68 16.88 5.49
N SER A 174 1.14 16.34 4.36
CA SER A 174 0.23 15.68 3.40
C SER A 174 -0.23 14.29 3.85
N ILE A 175 0.51 13.61 4.74
CA ILE A 175 0.16 12.28 5.27
C ILE A 175 -0.22 12.31 6.75
N ARG A 176 -0.27 13.50 7.36
CA ARG A 176 -0.66 13.67 8.75
C ARG A 176 -2.16 13.45 8.90
N ALA A 177 -2.54 12.61 9.85
CA ALA A 177 -3.94 12.36 10.19
C ALA A 177 -4.42 13.32 11.26
N GLU A 178 -5.66 13.78 11.11
CA GLU A 178 -6.45 14.34 12.21
C GLU A 178 -7.25 13.18 12.79
N VAL A 179 -7.10 12.94 14.08
CA VAL A 179 -7.56 11.72 14.74
C VAL A 179 -8.30 12.10 16.00
N GLU A 180 -9.43 11.45 16.23
CA GLU A 180 -10.19 11.59 17.47
C GLU A 180 -9.75 10.50 18.44
N GLN A 181 -9.26 10.91 19.59
CA GLN A 181 -8.73 10.03 20.63
C GLN A 181 -9.73 9.92 21.78
N PHE A 182 -9.96 8.67 22.18
CA PHE A 182 -10.82 8.25 23.28
C PHE A 182 -9.98 7.39 24.24
N GLU A 183 -10.22 7.52 25.53
CA GLU A 183 -9.46 6.83 26.57
C GLU A 183 -10.43 6.19 27.58
N TRP A 184 -10.17 4.95 27.95
CA TRP A 184 -10.85 4.23 29.04
C TRP A 184 -9.99 3.06 29.52
N ASP A 185 -9.97 2.78 30.82
CA ASP A 185 -9.37 1.58 31.44
C ASP A 185 -7.97 1.17 30.90
N GLY A 186 -7.07 2.15 30.71
CA GLY A 186 -5.70 1.90 30.22
C GLY A 186 -5.60 1.57 28.73
N VAL A 187 -6.69 1.68 27.99
CA VAL A 187 -6.78 1.59 26.53
C VAL A 187 -7.00 2.97 25.95
N THR A 188 -6.32 3.23 24.84
CA THR A 188 -6.58 4.38 23.99
C THR A 188 -7.11 3.88 22.65
N ALA A 189 -8.25 4.43 22.24
CA ALA A 189 -8.79 4.27 20.91
C ALA A 189 -8.59 5.53 20.08
N ARG A 190 -8.23 5.35 18.83
CA ARG A 190 -8.01 6.43 17.87
C ARG A 190 -8.84 6.20 16.63
N LEU A 191 -9.80 7.09 16.40
CA LEU A 191 -10.67 7.07 15.23
C LEU A 191 -10.04 7.90 14.11
N PHE A 192 -9.58 7.20 13.07
CA PHE A 192 -9.11 7.77 11.82
C PHE A 192 -10.31 7.93 10.88
N HIS A 193 -10.60 9.17 10.53
CA HIS A 193 -11.67 9.53 9.61
C HIS A 193 -11.09 10.19 8.35
N GLY A 194 -10.89 9.38 7.31
CA GLY A 194 -10.62 9.89 5.97
C GLY A 194 -11.94 10.11 5.26
N LYS A 195 -12.38 11.37 5.16
CA LYS A 195 -13.66 11.74 4.54
C LYS A 195 -13.91 11.01 3.22
N ASP A 196 -15.10 10.42 3.07
CA ASP A 196 -15.55 9.66 1.91
C ASP A 196 -14.58 8.54 1.49
N ARG A 197 -13.74 8.03 2.39
CA ARG A 197 -12.70 7.06 2.04
C ARG A 197 -12.41 5.99 3.09
N LEU A 198 -12.18 6.37 4.34
CA LEU A 198 -11.71 5.46 5.39
C LEU A 198 -12.39 5.77 6.71
N VAL A 199 -12.89 4.73 7.38
CA VAL A 199 -13.22 4.75 8.81
C VAL A 199 -12.44 3.61 9.45
N ARG A 200 -11.52 3.96 10.35
CA ARG A 200 -10.68 2.99 11.05
C ARG A 200 -10.51 3.37 12.51
N VAL A 201 -10.57 2.39 13.39
CA VAL A 201 -10.19 2.55 14.80
C VAL A 201 -8.87 1.84 15.03
N SER A 202 -7.94 2.48 15.71
CA SER A 202 -6.83 1.77 16.32
C SER A 202 -6.99 1.69 17.85
N LEU A 203 -6.66 0.55 18.43
CA LEU A 203 -6.70 0.27 19.86
C LEU A 203 -5.29 -0.07 20.32
N SER A 204 -4.80 0.64 21.33
CA SER A 204 -3.49 0.42 21.92
C SER A 204 -3.55 0.63 23.43
N SER A 205 -2.55 0.09 24.14
CA SER A 205 -2.34 0.45 25.54
C SER A 205 -1.98 1.93 25.65
N SER A 206 -2.58 2.63 26.61
CA SER A 206 -2.30 4.05 26.89
C SER A 206 -0.85 4.32 27.31
N GLU A 207 -0.11 3.29 27.73
CA GLU A 207 1.30 3.41 28.12
C GLU A 207 2.25 3.56 26.93
N SER A 208 1.83 3.19 25.72
CA SER A 208 2.70 3.12 24.55
C SER A 208 1.96 3.58 23.30
N LEU A 209 1.81 4.89 23.17
CA LEU A 209 1.13 5.51 22.04
C LEU A 209 2.15 6.10 21.05
N PRO A 210 2.23 5.61 19.81
CA PRO A 210 2.97 6.32 18.78
C PRO A 210 2.29 7.67 18.51
N GLU A 211 3.05 8.70 18.14
CA GLU A 211 2.48 9.99 17.66
C GLU A 211 2.77 10.22 16.17
N THR A 212 3.54 9.32 15.57
CA THR A 212 4.09 9.49 14.22
C THR A 212 4.05 8.17 13.49
N TRP A 213 4.14 8.22 12.16
CA TRP A 213 4.20 7.00 11.35
C TRP A 213 5.51 6.24 11.53
N MET A 214 6.58 6.91 11.98
CA MET A 214 7.87 6.27 12.23
C MET A 214 7.78 5.33 13.43
N ASP A 215 8.26 4.10 13.24
CA ASP A 215 8.44 3.13 14.31
C ASP A 215 9.29 3.71 15.43
N ARG A 216 8.90 3.44 16.68
CA ARG A 216 9.54 4.04 17.86
C ARG A 216 11.03 3.72 17.95
N GLU A 217 11.45 2.49 17.64
CA GLU A 217 12.87 2.10 17.75
C GLU A 217 13.68 2.75 16.63
N VAL A 218 13.09 2.93 15.44
CA VAL A 218 13.73 3.65 14.34
C VAL A 218 13.77 5.16 14.62
N ALA A 219 12.74 5.71 15.25
CA ALA A 219 12.65 7.14 15.60
C ALA A 219 13.69 7.58 16.64
N GLU A 220 14.18 6.65 17.47
CA GLU A 220 15.24 6.88 18.45
C GLU A 220 16.65 6.94 17.82
N LEU A 221 16.80 6.46 16.58
CA LEU A 221 18.09 6.49 15.87
C LEU A 221 18.44 7.92 15.45
N ASP A 222 19.67 8.34 15.74
CA ASP A 222 20.23 9.53 15.11
C ASP A 222 20.46 9.31 13.59
N SER A 223 20.72 10.38 12.85
CA SER A 223 20.87 10.29 11.38
C SER A 223 22.00 9.36 10.93
N ARG A 224 23.08 9.21 11.71
CA ARG A 224 24.19 8.31 11.38
C ARG A 224 23.82 6.87 11.68
N ALA A 225 23.20 6.61 12.82
CA ALA A 225 22.71 5.29 13.21
C ALA A 225 21.65 4.79 12.23
N TYR A 226 20.68 5.63 11.85
CA TYR A 226 19.68 5.30 10.83
C TYR A 226 20.31 5.02 9.46
N SER A 227 21.31 5.80 9.07
CA SER A 227 22.06 5.54 7.83
C SER A 227 22.80 4.20 7.86
N ASN A 228 23.37 3.80 9.00
CA ASN A 228 24.05 2.52 9.12
C ASN A 228 23.04 1.38 9.14
N TRP A 229 21.94 1.53 9.88
CA TRP A 229 20.83 0.58 9.93
C TRP A 229 20.29 0.24 8.53
N LEU A 230 20.14 1.24 7.64
CA LEU A 230 19.77 1.00 6.24
C LEU A 230 20.85 0.26 5.43
N LYS A 231 22.13 0.61 5.63
CA LYS A 231 23.25 -0.02 4.91
C LYS A 231 23.48 -1.46 5.32
N ASP A 232 23.25 -1.79 6.59
CA ASP A 232 23.41 -3.13 7.13
C ASP A 232 22.37 -4.12 6.56
N ARG A 233 21.29 -3.58 5.97
CA ARG A 233 20.26 -4.31 5.21
C ARG A 233 20.59 -4.47 3.73
N VAL A 234 21.80 -4.09 3.30
CA VAL A 234 22.29 -4.35 1.95
C VAL A 234 23.07 -5.65 1.95
N GLU A 235 22.52 -6.67 1.31
CA GLU A 235 23.15 -7.98 1.19
C GLU A 235 23.78 -8.18 -0.17
N LYS A 236 25.02 -8.69 -0.19
CA LYS A 236 25.66 -9.20 -1.41
C LYS A 236 25.61 -10.74 -1.41
N LYS A 237 24.88 -11.32 -2.35
CA LYS A 237 24.75 -12.77 -2.53
C LYS A 237 25.95 -13.35 -3.29
N GLN A 238 26.16 -14.65 -3.16
CA GLN A 238 27.25 -15.37 -3.84
C GLN A 238 27.14 -15.33 -5.37
N ASN A 239 25.92 -15.23 -5.90
CA ASN A 239 25.65 -15.12 -7.34
C ASN A 239 25.91 -13.71 -7.91
N GLY A 240 26.43 -12.78 -7.10
CA GLY A 240 26.76 -11.40 -7.49
C GLY A 240 25.62 -10.39 -7.28
N ASP A 241 24.42 -10.82 -6.90
CA ASP A 241 23.30 -9.91 -6.63
C ASP A 241 23.59 -9.04 -5.40
N LEU A 242 23.37 -7.74 -5.52
CA LEU A 242 23.22 -6.83 -4.38
C LEU A 242 21.74 -6.57 -4.17
N LEU A 243 21.23 -6.81 -2.96
CA LEU A 243 19.81 -6.76 -2.63
C LEU A 243 19.57 -6.02 -1.31
N LEU A 244 18.45 -5.30 -1.22
CA LEU A 244 17.89 -4.82 0.03
C LEU A 244 17.16 -6.00 0.69
N SER A 245 17.64 -6.43 1.85
CA SER A 245 17.03 -7.51 2.61
C SER A 245 15.74 -7.05 3.29
N GLU A 246 14.84 -7.99 3.55
CA GLU A 246 13.62 -7.78 4.34
C GLU A 246 12.63 -6.74 3.77
N LEU A 247 12.78 -6.28 2.52
CA LEU A 247 11.73 -5.52 1.84
C LEU A 247 10.61 -6.46 1.40
N ALA A 248 9.50 -6.43 2.12
CA ALA A 248 8.36 -7.30 1.88
C ALA A 248 7.37 -6.73 0.85
N VAL A 249 6.72 -7.62 0.10
CA VAL A 249 5.69 -7.25 -0.88
C VAL A 249 4.39 -6.87 -0.18
N VAL A 250 3.79 -5.75 -0.57
CA VAL A 250 2.46 -5.32 -0.12
C VAL A 250 1.48 -5.48 -1.28
N PRO A 251 0.65 -6.53 -1.29
CA PRO A 251 -0.20 -6.85 -2.43
C PRO A 251 -1.33 -5.82 -2.61
N GLN A 252 -1.48 -5.23 -3.80
CA GLN A 252 -2.54 -4.25 -4.08
C GLN A 252 -3.93 -4.89 -4.31
N GLY A 253 -3.97 -6.17 -4.73
CA GLY A 253 -5.19 -6.81 -5.19
C GLY A 253 -5.84 -6.09 -6.39
N TYR A 254 -7.17 -6.00 -6.40
CA TYR A 254 -7.95 -5.33 -7.45
C TYR A 254 -8.05 -3.80 -7.29
N ARG A 255 -7.17 -3.17 -6.51
CA ARG A 255 -7.18 -1.72 -6.30
C ARG A 255 -6.25 -1.04 -7.31
N PRO A 256 -6.58 0.14 -7.85
CA PRO A 256 -5.72 0.88 -8.80
C PRO A 256 -4.51 1.55 -8.11
N TYR A 257 -3.84 0.83 -7.20
CA TYR A 257 -2.94 1.37 -6.17
C TYR A 257 -1.47 0.97 -6.35
N CYS A 258 -1.04 0.57 -7.55
CA CYS A 258 0.35 0.16 -7.77
C CYS A 258 1.37 1.19 -7.23
N GLY A 259 1.13 2.48 -7.48
CA GLY A 259 1.97 3.55 -6.96
C GLY A 259 1.90 3.75 -5.44
N LEU A 260 0.77 3.42 -4.80
CA LEU A 260 0.61 3.50 -3.33
C LEU A 260 1.25 2.29 -2.67
N ASN A 261 0.94 1.08 -3.12
CA ASN A 261 1.48 -0.16 -2.56
C ASN A 261 3.02 -0.21 -2.66
N THR A 262 3.60 0.22 -3.79
CA THR A 262 5.07 0.35 -3.90
C THR A 262 5.65 1.40 -2.96
N LEU A 263 4.91 2.49 -2.71
CA LEU A 263 5.29 3.49 -1.72
C LEU A 263 5.17 2.95 -0.29
N VAL A 264 4.16 2.14 0.04
CA VAL A 264 4.02 1.44 1.32
C VAL A 264 5.16 0.45 1.51
N MET A 265 5.50 -0.34 0.49
CA MET A 265 6.63 -1.28 0.54
C MET A 265 7.93 -0.55 0.91
N SER A 266 8.20 0.56 0.23
CA SER A 266 9.38 1.39 0.53
C SER A 266 9.26 2.07 1.90
N GLY A 267 8.10 2.60 2.26
CA GLY A 267 7.84 3.25 3.55
C GLY A 267 8.03 2.31 4.74
N ARG A 268 7.45 1.10 4.69
CA ARG A 268 7.61 0.07 5.72
C ARG A 268 9.06 -0.35 5.88
N TYR A 269 9.77 -0.57 4.76
CA TYR A 269 11.20 -0.85 4.78
C TYR A 269 12.01 0.28 5.43
N LEU A 270 11.59 1.54 5.27
CA LEU A 270 12.19 2.72 5.90
C LEU A 270 11.73 2.97 7.35
N GLY A 271 10.97 2.05 7.96
CA GLY A 271 10.52 2.18 9.35
C GLY A 271 9.14 2.81 9.54
N LEU A 272 8.37 3.04 8.47
CA LEU A 272 7.06 3.72 8.58
C LEU A 272 5.88 2.72 8.63
N HIS A 273 5.06 2.83 9.67
CA HIS A 273 3.78 2.12 9.86
C HIS A 273 2.67 2.69 8.96
N LEU A 274 2.90 2.69 7.64
CA LEU A 274 1.94 3.15 6.65
C LEU A 274 1.19 1.98 6.00
N ASP A 275 0.01 2.27 5.48
CA ASP A 275 -0.75 1.40 4.59
C ASP A 275 -1.37 2.18 3.44
N GLU A 276 -1.77 1.45 2.41
CA GLU A 276 -2.27 2.00 1.17
C GLU A 276 -3.59 2.73 1.34
N ASP A 277 -4.42 2.36 2.32
CA ASP A 277 -5.74 2.95 2.53
C ASP A 277 -5.59 4.37 3.08
N TRP A 278 -4.73 4.56 4.09
CA TRP A 278 -4.43 5.90 4.60
C TRP A 278 -3.71 6.76 3.54
N LEU A 279 -2.75 6.19 2.80
CA LEU A 279 -2.09 6.94 1.74
C LEU A 279 -3.06 7.34 0.62
N ALA A 280 -4.08 6.54 0.34
CA ALA A 280 -5.13 6.92 -0.60
C ALA A 280 -5.95 8.12 -0.09
N CYS A 281 -6.26 8.18 1.21
CA CYS A 281 -6.87 9.34 1.86
C CYS A 281 -5.99 10.60 1.73
N ALA A 282 -4.75 10.50 2.18
CA ALA A 282 -3.75 11.56 2.10
C ALA A 282 -3.50 12.05 0.66
N GLY A 283 -3.56 11.12 -0.30
CA GLY A 283 -3.36 11.39 -1.73
C GLY A 283 -4.55 11.97 -2.45
N GLN A 284 -5.69 12.15 -1.77
CA GLN A 284 -6.94 12.61 -2.35
C GLN A 284 -7.35 11.76 -3.57
N PHE A 285 -7.21 10.44 -3.44
CA PHE A 285 -7.65 9.54 -4.49
C PHE A 285 -9.15 9.73 -4.73
N GLN A 286 -9.52 9.76 -6.01
CA GLN A 286 -10.89 9.86 -6.42
C GLN A 286 -11.51 8.46 -6.40
N ASN A 287 -12.74 8.34 -5.88
CA ASN A 287 -13.50 7.10 -5.82
C ASN A 287 -14.05 6.71 -7.20
N THR A 288 -13.14 6.55 -8.16
CA THR A 288 -13.44 6.38 -9.60
C THR A 288 -12.76 5.15 -10.19
N GLY A 289 -12.12 4.32 -9.36
CA GLY A 289 -11.35 3.16 -9.82
C GLY A 289 -10.08 3.52 -10.59
N SER A 290 -9.58 4.75 -10.44
CA SER A 290 -8.35 5.23 -11.07
C SER A 290 -7.51 6.07 -10.10
N ALA A 291 -6.19 6.06 -10.29
CA ALA A 291 -5.28 6.97 -9.60
C ALA A 291 -5.26 8.39 -10.23
N ALA A 292 -5.98 8.62 -11.34
CA ALA A 292 -6.00 9.91 -12.02
C ALA A 292 -6.54 11.03 -11.10
N GLY A 293 -5.86 12.17 -11.09
CA GLY A 293 -6.22 13.33 -10.25
C GLY A 293 -5.71 13.27 -8.81
N SER A 294 -5.05 12.18 -8.40
CA SER A 294 -4.44 12.07 -7.07
C SER A 294 -3.13 12.89 -6.94
N GLN A 295 -2.77 13.22 -5.70
CA GLN A 295 -1.56 13.98 -5.37
C GLN A 295 -0.31 13.10 -5.15
N MET A 296 -0.11 12.08 -6.00
CA MET A 296 0.96 11.08 -5.82
C MET A 296 2.36 11.66 -5.64
N LEU A 297 2.71 12.71 -6.40
CA LEU A 297 4.04 13.31 -6.28
C LEU A 297 4.25 14.00 -4.92
N SER A 298 3.20 14.62 -4.37
CA SER A 298 3.26 15.23 -3.03
C SER A 298 3.36 14.15 -1.95
N LEU A 299 2.66 13.03 -2.13
CA LEU A 299 2.74 11.88 -1.24
C LEU A 299 4.15 11.29 -1.17
N TYR A 300 4.80 11.07 -2.31
CA TYR A 300 6.15 10.49 -2.34
C TYR A 300 7.16 11.35 -1.57
N ASN A 301 7.06 12.68 -1.72
CA ASN A 301 7.87 13.62 -0.95
C ASN A 301 7.53 13.58 0.55
N SER A 302 6.26 13.45 0.90
CA SER A 302 5.81 13.45 2.30
C SER A 302 6.21 12.17 3.02
N VAL A 303 6.14 11.01 2.35
CA VAL A 303 6.64 9.74 2.88
C VAL A 303 8.16 9.77 3.07
N ALA A 304 8.91 10.31 2.10
CA ALA A 304 10.35 10.51 2.29
C ALA A 304 10.64 11.44 3.47
N SER A 305 9.94 12.56 3.57
CA SER A 305 10.12 13.53 4.67
C SER A 305 9.79 12.92 6.03
N GLU A 306 8.75 12.08 6.12
CA GLU A 306 8.39 11.37 7.36
C GLU A 306 9.50 10.42 7.78
N ALA A 307 10.15 9.78 6.80
CA ALA A 307 11.33 8.95 7.00
C ALA A 307 12.63 9.73 7.28
N GLY A 308 12.58 11.07 7.39
CA GLY A 308 13.77 11.91 7.56
C GLY A 308 14.65 12.01 6.30
N LEU A 309 14.08 11.75 5.12
CA LEU A 309 14.74 11.70 3.82
C LEU A 309 14.12 12.74 2.86
N LYS A 310 14.77 12.92 1.71
CA LYS A 310 14.27 13.66 0.56
C LYS A 310 13.87 12.70 -0.55
N MET A 311 12.96 13.14 -1.41
CA MET A 311 12.60 12.39 -2.61
C MET A 311 13.13 13.11 -3.84
N LYS A 312 14.00 12.45 -4.60
CA LYS A 312 14.46 12.93 -5.90
C LYS A 312 13.69 12.25 -7.02
N ARG A 313 12.98 13.06 -7.80
CA ARG A 313 12.23 12.62 -8.97
C ARG A 313 13.03 12.90 -10.24
N LEU A 314 13.12 11.90 -11.11
CA LEU A 314 13.68 11.98 -12.45
C LEU A 314 12.60 11.65 -13.49
N ASN A 315 12.68 12.27 -14.66
CA ASN A 315 11.82 11.97 -15.82
C ASN A 315 12.42 10.90 -16.77
N ARG A 316 13.39 10.14 -16.26
CA ARG A 316 14.09 9.07 -16.96
C ARG A 316 14.71 8.13 -15.95
N PHE A 317 15.19 7.00 -16.42
CA PHE A 317 16.06 6.14 -15.63
C PHE A 317 17.47 6.73 -15.53
N ASP A 318 18.14 6.53 -14.39
CA ASP A 318 19.54 6.89 -14.19
C ASP A 318 20.23 5.77 -13.43
N THR A 319 20.86 4.86 -14.18
CA THR A 319 21.51 3.66 -13.64
C THR A 319 22.50 3.97 -12.52
N ALA A 320 23.29 5.04 -12.65
CA ALA A 320 24.30 5.39 -11.67
C ALA A 320 23.67 5.89 -10.37
N MET A 321 22.59 6.67 -10.46
CA MET A 321 21.85 7.16 -9.30
C MET A 321 21.09 6.04 -8.58
N VAL A 322 20.44 5.15 -9.33
CA VAL A 322 19.71 4.00 -8.77
C VAL A 322 20.66 3.07 -8.04
N LYS A 323 21.79 2.67 -8.68
CA LYS A 323 22.81 1.83 -8.01
C LYS A 323 23.38 2.49 -6.76
N ARG A 324 23.56 3.82 -6.74
CA ARG A 324 24.01 4.56 -5.55
C ARG A 324 22.98 4.49 -4.42
N SER A 325 21.71 4.73 -4.72
CA SER A 325 20.60 4.61 -3.76
C SER A 325 20.57 3.23 -3.10
N LEU A 326 20.61 2.17 -3.91
CA LEU A 326 20.58 0.79 -3.43
C LEU A 326 21.79 0.43 -2.56
N ARG A 327 23.00 0.90 -2.90
CA ARG A 327 24.20 0.73 -2.07
C ARG A 327 24.13 1.47 -0.74
N GLU A 328 23.30 2.51 -0.65
CA GLU A 328 23.04 3.24 0.59
C GLU A 328 21.90 2.63 1.43
N GLY A 329 21.35 1.50 0.98
CA GLY A 329 20.24 0.82 1.63
C GLY A 329 18.88 1.42 1.30
N LEU A 330 18.76 2.24 0.27
CA LEU A 330 17.54 2.98 -0.06
C LEU A 330 16.84 2.39 -1.30
N PRO A 331 15.57 1.95 -1.17
CA PRO A 331 14.81 1.43 -2.30
C PRO A 331 14.56 2.53 -3.35
N VAL A 332 14.26 2.13 -4.57
CA VAL A 332 13.93 3.06 -5.66
C VAL A 332 12.59 2.65 -6.26
N ILE A 333 11.69 3.61 -6.43
CA ILE A 333 10.42 3.35 -7.11
C ILE A 333 10.54 3.81 -8.56
N VAL A 334 10.11 2.99 -9.51
CA VAL A 334 10.04 3.35 -10.93
C VAL A 334 8.61 3.26 -11.42
N TRP A 335 8.17 4.25 -12.18
CA TRP A 335 6.94 4.17 -12.97
C TRP A 335 7.34 3.89 -14.41
N ARG A 336 6.96 2.72 -14.90
CA ARG A 336 7.37 2.20 -16.20
C ARG A 336 6.18 1.80 -17.04
N ARG A 337 6.40 1.72 -18.35
CA ARG A 337 5.48 1.07 -19.27
C ARG A 337 5.56 -0.44 -19.07
N TRP A 338 4.39 -1.06 -19.07
CA TRP A 338 4.22 -2.45 -18.70
C TRP A 338 3.38 -3.19 -19.73
N ASP A 339 3.75 -4.43 -20.01
CA ASP A 339 2.90 -5.39 -20.71
C ASP A 339 3.03 -6.78 -20.05
N ARG A 340 2.09 -7.66 -20.39
CA ARG A 340 1.97 -8.99 -19.79
C ARG A 340 3.05 -9.97 -20.26
N GLU A 341 3.51 -9.84 -21.50
CA GLU A 341 4.47 -10.78 -22.10
C GLU A 341 5.84 -10.61 -21.45
N ARG A 342 6.31 -9.36 -21.32
CA ARG A 342 7.52 -9.02 -20.58
C ARG A 342 7.42 -9.45 -19.12
N ASP A 343 6.27 -9.24 -18.49
CA ASP A 343 6.05 -9.65 -17.10
C ASP A 343 6.22 -11.16 -16.86
N GLN A 344 5.69 -11.97 -17.78
CA GLN A 344 5.86 -13.42 -17.78
C GLN A 344 7.32 -13.83 -18.02
N LEU A 345 8.01 -13.14 -18.93
CA LEU A 345 9.44 -13.37 -19.17
C LEU A 345 10.26 -13.08 -17.92
N HIS A 346 10.07 -11.94 -17.24
CA HIS A 346 10.76 -11.60 -16.00
C HIS A 346 10.59 -12.69 -14.93
N SER A 347 9.38 -13.24 -14.82
CA SER A 347 9.10 -14.35 -13.92
C SER A 347 9.82 -15.64 -14.33
N SER A 348 9.89 -15.93 -15.63
CA SER A 348 10.62 -17.08 -16.17
C SER A 348 12.13 -16.99 -15.91
N ILE A 349 12.74 -15.85 -16.24
CA ILE A 349 14.16 -15.57 -15.98
C ILE A 349 14.49 -15.74 -14.50
N THR A 350 13.63 -15.22 -13.63
CA THR A 350 13.83 -15.32 -12.18
C THR A 350 13.89 -16.78 -11.73
N ARG A 351 13.02 -17.65 -12.27
CA ARG A 351 13.06 -19.10 -12.00
C ARG A 351 14.29 -19.79 -12.58
N GLN A 352 14.69 -19.46 -13.81
CA GLN A 352 15.88 -20.03 -14.44
C GLN A 352 17.14 -19.75 -13.60
N VAL A 353 17.33 -18.49 -13.20
CA VAL A 353 18.49 -18.09 -12.40
C VAL A 353 18.45 -18.75 -11.02
N ALA A 354 17.27 -18.84 -10.39
CA ALA A 354 17.12 -19.54 -9.12
C ALA A 354 17.47 -21.04 -9.22
N SER A 355 17.23 -21.68 -10.36
CA SER A 355 17.63 -23.08 -10.59
C SER A 355 19.09 -23.23 -11.08
N GLY A 356 19.86 -22.15 -11.17
CA GLY A 356 21.23 -22.15 -11.67
C GLY A 356 21.34 -22.30 -13.20
N ALA A 357 20.24 -22.19 -13.94
CA ALA A 357 20.24 -22.18 -15.39
C ALA A 357 20.67 -20.80 -15.92
N GLU A 358 21.19 -20.78 -17.16
CA GLU A 358 21.47 -19.54 -17.86
C GLU A 358 20.17 -18.79 -18.18
N ALA A 359 20.17 -17.47 -18.00
CA ALA A 359 19.01 -16.62 -18.23
C ALA A 359 18.81 -16.40 -19.74
N ASP A 360 17.73 -16.95 -20.31
CA ASP A 360 17.38 -16.75 -21.71
C ASP A 360 16.40 -15.59 -21.88
N TRP A 361 16.95 -14.42 -22.18
CA TRP A 361 16.19 -13.19 -22.41
C TRP A 361 15.53 -13.11 -23.78
N GLY A 362 15.90 -14.01 -24.70
CA GLY A 362 15.59 -13.86 -26.12
C GLY A 362 16.14 -12.56 -26.74
N PRO A 363 15.83 -12.30 -28.02
CA PRO A 363 16.11 -11.00 -28.63
C PRO A 363 15.25 -9.90 -27.99
N ILE A 364 15.88 -8.81 -27.58
CA ILE A 364 15.19 -7.60 -27.11
C ILE A 364 15.29 -6.56 -28.20
N GLU A 365 14.36 -6.63 -29.14
CA GLU A 365 14.19 -5.60 -30.14
C GLU A 365 13.49 -4.38 -29.49
N PRO A 366 13.97 -3.14 -29.68
CA PRO A 366 13.32 -1.96 -29.11
C PRO A 366 11.84 -1.82 -29.48
N SER A 367 11.44 -2.34 -30.63
CA SER A 367 10.04 -2.37 -31.09
C SER A 367 9.14 -3.32 -30.29
N ALA A 368 9.72 -4.30 -29.59
CA ALA A 368 9.02 -5.25 -28.74
C ALA A 368 8.86 -4.73 -27.30
N LEU A 369 9.47 -3.60 -26.95
CA LEU A 369 9.35 -3.02 -25.61
C LEU A 369 8.06 -2.20 -25.45
N PRO A 370 7.44 -2.21 -24.25
CA PRO A 370 6.28 -1.37 -23.96
C PRO A 370 6.53 0.10 -24.29
N THR A 371 5.65 0.69 -25.10
CA THR A 371 5.70 2.11 -25.50
C THR A 371 4.73 2.96 -24.68
N GLU A 372 4.62 4.25 -25.02
CA GLU A 372 3.67 5.18 -24.38
C GLU A 372 2.20 4.75 -24.45
N LYS A 373 1.86 3.85 -25.38
CA LYS A 373 0.52 3.26 -25.52
C LYS A 373 0.25 2.16 -24.50
N ALA A 374 1.29 1.59 -23.89
CA ALA A 374 1.15 0.54 -22.90
C ALA A 374 0.73 1.11 -21.54
N PRO A 375 0.03 0.32 -20.70
CA PRO A 375 -0.31 0.71 -19.34
C PRO A 375 0.91 1.16 -18.53
N LEU A 376 0.67 2.06 -17.59
CA LEU A 376 1.67 2.50 -16.62
C LEU A 376 1.60 1.60 -15.38
N HIS A 377 2.75 1.17 -14.88
CA HIS A 377 2.86 0.41 -13.64
C HIS A 377 4.00 0.95 -12.77
N ALA A 378 3.84 0.86 -11.45
CA ALA A 378 4.88 1.21 -10.50
C ALA A 378 5.50 -0.05 -9.91
N SER A 379 6.84 -0.09 -9.88
CA SER A 379 7.65 -1.19 -9.35
C SER A 379 8.66 -0.67 -8.32
N VAL A 380 9.06 -1.49 -7.34
CA VAL A 380 10.15 -1.16 -6.42
C VAL A 380 11.41 -1.89 -6.85
N ILE A 381 12.46 -1.16 -7.23
CA ILE A 381 13.80 -1.71 -7.42
C ILE A 381 14.44 -1.91 -6.05
N VAL A 382 14.88 -3.14 -5.82
CA VAL A 382 15.43 -3.60 -4.54
C VAL A 382 16.84 -4.15 -4.67
N GLY A 383 17.41 -4.19 -5.88
CA GLY A 383 18.75 -4.70 -6.07
C GLY A 383 19.25 -4.58 -7.49
N PHE A 384 20.49 -5.01 -7.71
CA PHE A 384 21.10 -5.10 -9.04
C PHE A 384 22.18 -6.18 -9.09
N ASN A 385 22.49 -6.61 -10.31
CA ASN A 385 23.63 -7.45 -10.62
C ASN A 385 24.48 -6.74 -11.69
N ASP A 386 25.72 -6.39 -11.35
CA ASP A 386 26.61 -5.67 -12.28
C ASP A 386 27.08 -6.57 -13.43
N GLU A 387 27.38 -7.85 -13.17
CA GLU A 387 27.91 -8.79 -14.16
C GLU A 387 26.87 -9.18 -15.21
N ARG A 388 25.61 -9.32 -14.80
CA ARG A 388 24.49 -9.67 -15.69
C ARG A 388 23.75 -8.46 -16.26
N GLU A 389 24.15 -7.25 -15.89
CA GLU A 389 23.51 -6.00 -16.30
C GLU A 389 22.00 -5.95 -16.01
N GLU A 390 21.62 -6.33 -14.78
CA GLU A 390 20.21 -6.45 -14.37
C GLU A 390 19.91 -5.62 -13.11
N PHE A 391 18.66 -5.22 -13.00
CA PHE A 391 18.05 -4.79 -11.75
C PHE A 391 17.07 -5.84 -11.24
N LEU A 392 16.97 -5.93 -9.91
CA LEU A 392 16.04 -6.78 -9.21
C LEU A 392 14.91 -5.90 -8.66
N PHE A 393 13.67 -6.28 -8.93
CA PHE A 393 12.49 -5.48 -8.59
C PHE A 393 11.35 -6.33 -8.02
N LEU A 394 10.57 -5.74 -7.14
CA LEU A 394 9.34 -6.30 -6.61
C LEU A 394 8.14 -5.56 -7.20
N GLU A 395 7.09 -6.33 -7.48
CA GLU A 395 5.80 -5.81 -7.90
C GLU A 395 4.79 -5.89 -6.77
N SER A 396 3.89 -4.92 -6.73
CA SER A 396 2.78 -4.91 -5.79
C SER A 396 1.66 -5.88 -6.18
N TRP A 397 1.76 -6.57 -7.31
CA TRP A 397 0.77 -7.55 -7.77
C TRP A 397 1.21 -8.93 -7.29
N ALA A 398 0.25 -9.72 -6.80
CA ALA A 398 0.55 -11.05 -6.24
C ALA A 398 1.22 -11.97 -7.28
N GLY A 399 2.05 -12.89 -6.80
CA GLY A 399 2.58 -13.98 -7.63
C GLY A 399 4.04 -14.34 -7.37
N LEU A 400 4.87 -13.43 -6.85
CA LEU A 400 6.24 -13.74 -6.41
C LEU A 400 6.63 -12.82 -5.25
N GLU A 401 6.97 -13.41 -4.10
CA GLU A 401 7.63 -12.71 -2.98
C GLU A 401 9.12 -12.47 -3.27
N THR A 402 9.67 -13.17 -4.27
CA THR A 402 11.05 -13.03 -4.70
C THR A 402 11.19 -11.91 -5.74
N PRO A 403 12.23 -11.06 -5.62
CA PRO A 403 12.52 -10.04 -6.62
C PRO A 403 12.68 -10.63 -8.03
N ARG A 404 11.90 -10.09 -8.96
CA ARG A 404 12.02 -10.37 -10.38
C ARG A 404 13.24 -9.65 -10.97
N ARG A 405 13.68 -10.10 -12.14
CA ARG A 405 14.90 -9.60 -12.80
C ARG A 405 14.49 -8.87 -14.08
N MET A 406 15.11 -7.73 -14.37
CA MET A 406 14.94 -6.94 -15.61
C MET A 406 16.29 -6.41 -16.06
N LEU A 407 16.58 -6.46 -17.36
CA LEU A 407 17.81 -5.89 -17.89
C LEU A 407 17.83 -4.36 -17.75
N VAL A 408 19.03 -3.81 -17.50
CA VAL A 408 19.25 -2.36 -17.38
C VAL A 408 18.72 -1.62 -18.61
N ARG A 409 18.97 -2.13 -19.82
CA ARG A 409 18.52 -1.52 -21.08
C ARG A 409 16.99 -1.45 -21.23
N GLU A 410 16.28 -2.42 -20.66
CA GLU A 410 14.82 -2.46 -20.70
C GLU A 410 14.22 -1.45 -19.73
N LEU A 411 14.76 -1.36 -18.50
CA LEU A 411 14.34 -0.32 -17.55
C LEU A 411 14.61 1.08 -18.10
N ASP A 412 15.77 1.29 -18.71
CA ASP A 412 16.12 2.58 -19.31
C ASP A 412 15.13 3.00 -20.41
N SER A 413 14.66 2.02 -21.20
CA SER A 413 13.71 2.25 -22.29
C SER A 413 12.26 2.41 -21.83
N THR A 414 11.87 1.77 -20.73
CA THR A 414 10.46 1.69 -20.29
C THR A 414 10.11 2.60 -19.12
N ALA A 415 11.10 3.03 -18.31
CA ALA A 415 10.87 3.87 -17.15
C ALA A 415 10.60 5.33 -17.56
N TYR A 416 9.44 5.83 -17.14
CA TYR A 416 8.99 7.20 -17.37
C TYR A 416 9.32 8.13 -16.19
N LEU A 417 9.19 7.63 -14.95
CA LEU A 417 9.60 8.34 -13.75
C LEU A 417 10.44 7.43 -12.86
N THR A 418 11.47 8.01 -12.25
CA THR A 418 12.29 7.35 -11.22
C THR A 418 12.26 8.18 -9.96
N PHE A 419 12.03 7.53 -8.83
CA PHE A 419 11.89 8.12 -7.51
C PHE A 419 12.94 7.52 -6.58
N CYS A 420 13.98 8.29 -6.29
CA CYS A 420 15.07 7.89 -5.41
C CYS A 420 14.93 8.61 -4.07
N PHE A 421 14.87 7.86 -2.98
CA PHE A 421 15.05 8.43 -1.65
C PHE A 421 16.50 8.91 -1.50
N GLN A 422 16.71 10.03 -0.80
CA GLN A 422 18.02 10.65 -0.59
C GLN A 422 18.14 11.20 0.83
N LYS A 423 19.37 11.30 1.32
CA LYS A 423 19.68 11.93 2.61
C LYS A 423 19.77 13.45 2.49
#